data_AF-A0A9P5XUS1-F1
#
_entry.id   AF-A0A9P5XUS1-F1
#
_cell.length_a   1.000
_cell.length_b   1.000
_cell.length_c   1.000
_cell.angle_alpha   90.00
_cell.angle_beta   90.00
_cell.angle_gamma   90.00
#
_symmetry.space_group_name_H-M   'P 1'
#
loop_
_entity.id
_entity.type
_entity.pdbx_description
1 polymer ?
#
loop_
_entity_poly.entity_id
_entity_poly.type
_entity_poly.pdbx_seq_one_letter_code
_entity_poly.pdbx_strand_id
1 'polypeptide(L)' 'LCPLLKARAGNFDISIEEETPPTHTQRKYALGFGGALKWDGTLPAELQCPEGSRICLTVINTRPNHPTEPSRILQVIPIA' A
#
# COMPACT_ATOMS: atom_id res chain seq x y z
N LEU A 1 -7.75 0.39 27.39
CA LEU A 1 -7.64 0.47 25.91
C LEU A 1 -6.84 -0.74 25.41
N CYS A 2 -7.35 -1.40 24.37
CA CYS A 2 -7.30 -2.86 24.14
C CYS A 2 -5.93 -3.56 23.96
N PRO A 3 -5.77 -4.79 24.49
CA PRO A 3 -4.68 -5.74 24.16
C PRO A 3 -4.55 -6.11 22.68
N LEU A 4 -5.58 -5.82 21.86
CA LEU A 4 -5.58 -6.03 20.40
C LEU A 4 -4.52 -5.19 19.66
N LEU A 5 -4.16 -4.02 20.19
CA LEU A 5 -3.09 -3.18 19.61
C LEU A 5 -1.69 -3.75 19.87
N LYS A 6 -1.49 -4.43 21.02
CA LYS A 6 -0.19 -5.07 21.34
C LYS A 6 0.02 -6.38 20.58
N ALA A 7 -1.05 -7.08 20.19
CA ALA A 7 -0.97 -8.32 19.41
C ALA A 7 -0.62 -8.09 17.93
N ARG A 8 -0.83 -6.88 17.39
CA ARG A 8 -0.42 -6.47 16.04
C ARG A 8 0.72 -5.45 16.11
N ALA A 9 1.87 -5.84 16.65
CA ALA A 9 3.11 -5.09 16.48
C ALA A 9 3.67 -5.23 15.04
N GLY A 10 2.80 -5.23 14.03
CA GLY A 10 3.14 -5.49 12.63
C GLY A 10 2.31 -4.62 11.68
N ASN A 11 2.72 -4.61 10.41
CA ASN A 11 2.04 -3.86 9.37
C ASN A 11 0.68 -4.48 9.09
N PHE A 12 -0.35 -3.65 9.00
CA PHE A 12 -1.70 -4.04 8.64
C PHE A 12 -2.08 -3.40 7.31
N ASP A 13 -2.43 -4.24 6.34
CA ASP A 13 -2.80 -3.81 5.00
C ASP A 13 -4.31 -3.93 4.81
N ILE A 14 -4.94 -2.88 4.28
CA ILE A 14 -6.32 -2.86 3.82
C ILE A 14 -6.28 -2.62 2.31
N SER A 15 -6.90 -3.51 1.54
CA SER A 15 -7.01 -3.34 0.09
C SER A 15 -8.47 -3.14 -0.30
N ILE A 16 -8.73 -2.13 -1.12
CA ILE A 16 -10.04 -1.83 -1.69
C ILE A 16 -9.87 -1.86 -3.21
N GLU A 17 -10.63 -2.73 -3.88
CA GLU A 17 -10.63 -2.83 -5.33
C GLU A 17 -11.82 -2.08 -5.90
N GLU A 18 -11.58 -1.33 -6.97
CA GLU A 18 -12.54 -0.50 -7.66
C GLU A 18 -12.42 -0.75 -9.17
N GLU A 19 -13.55 -1.12 -9.78
CA GLU A 19 -13.61 -1.34 -11.23
C GLU A 19 -13.59 0.01 -11.95
N THR A 20 -12.59 0.21 -12.80
CA THR A 20 -12.35 1.48 -13.52
C THR A 20 -12.08 1.19 -15.00
N PRO A 21 -13.10 0.76 -15.77
CA PRO A 21 -12.91 0.27 -17.13
C PRO A 21 -12.11 1.26 -18.00
N PRO A 22 -11.09 0.79 -18.76
CA PRO A 22 -10.75 -0.60 -19.06
C PRO A 22 -9.83 -1.32 -18.05
N THR A 23 -9.60 -0.73 -16.87
CA THR A 23 -8.65 -1.18 -15.85
C THR A 23 -9.32 -1.49 -14.51
N HIS A 24 -8.59 -2.12 -13.59
CA HIS A 24 -8.97 -2.26 -12.19
C HIS A 24 -8.03 -1.40 -11.35
N THR A 25 -8.58 -0.58 -10.48
CA THR A 25 -7.82 0.28 -9.58
C THR A 25 -7.92 -0.29 -8.17
N GLN A 26 -6.78 -0.56 -7.56
CA GLN A 26 -6.67 -1.04 -6.20
C GLN A 26 -6.09 0.07 -5.31
N ARG A 27 -6.78 0.39 -4.23
CA ARG A 27 -6.34 1.33 -3.19
C ARG A 27 -5.87 0.51 -1.99
N LYS A 28 -4.56 0.46 -1.78
CA LYS A 28 -3.95 -0.26 -0.68
C LYS A 28 -3.51 0.70 0.42
N TYR A 29 -4.08 0.56 1.61
CA TYR A 29 -3.68 1.27 2.81
C TYR A 29 -2.78 0.39 3.66
N ALA A 30 -1.58 0.87 4.00
CA ALA A 30 -0.67 0.22 4.92
C ALA A 30 -0.62 1.01 6.24
N LEU A 31 -0.76 0.30 7.37
CA LEU A 31 -0.85 0.85 8.72
C LEU A 31 0.19 0.18 9.63
N GLY A 32 1.15 0.95 10.12
CA GLY A 32 2.16 0.54 11.09
C GLY A 32 1.71 0.83 12.53
N PHE A 33 1.13 -0.16 13.21
CA PHE A 33 0.68 0.01 14.61
C PHE A 33 1.83 -0.02 15.64
N GLY A 34 2.95 -0.66 15.29
CA GLY A 34 4.13 -0.79 16.15
C GLY A 34 5.28 0.17 15.82
N GLY A 35 5.17 0.99 14.77
CA GLY A 35 6.26 1.82 14.27
C GLY A 35 6.06 2.27 12.84
N ALA A 36 7.13 2.78 12.22
CA ALA A 36 7.12 3.11 10.79
C ALA A 36 6.90 1.85 9.94
N LEU A 37 6.31 2.05 8.77
CA LEU A 37 6.16 1.01 7.74
C LEU A 37 7.53 0.50 7.31
N LYS A 38 7.57 -0.78 6.91
CA LYS A 38 8.81 -1.41 6.46
C LYS A 38 9.20 -0.80 5.12
N TRP A 39 10.47 -0.41 5.01
CA TRP A 39 11.07 0.10 3.79
C TRP A 39 11.97 -0.96 3.14
N ASP A 40 11.92 -1.08 1.81
CA ASP A 40 12.71 -2.01 1.03
C ASP A 40 13.78 -1.28 0.21
N GLY A 41 15.06 -1.52 0.52
CA GLY A 41 16.18 -0.88 -0.18
C GLY A 41 16.45 -1.39 -1.59
N THR A 42 15.74 -2.42 -2.04
CA THR A 42 15.85 -2.93 -3.41
C THR A 42 14.86 -2.28 -4.37
N LEU A 43 13.84 -1.60 -3.84
CA LEU A 43 12.79 -0.94 -4.61
C LEU A 43 13.07 0.57 -4.71
N PRO A 44 12.76 1.20 -5.86
CA PRO A 44 12.84 2.66 -6.00
C PRO A 44 12.01 3.39 -4.93
N ALA A 45 12.51 4.53 -4.46
CA ALA A 45 11.86 5.32 -3.41
C ALA A 45 10.46 5.81 -3.82
N GLU A 46 10.25 6.12 -5.10
CA GLU A 46 8.98 6.59 -5.66
C GLU A 46 7.88 5.53 -5.65
N LEU A 47 8.26 4.25 -5.58
CA LEU A 47 7.33 3.12 -5.58
C LEU A 47 6.97 2.66 -4.16
N GLN A 48 7.43 3.37 -3.14
CA GLN A 48 7.26 3.00 -1.76
C GLN A 48 6.89 4.19 -0.90
N CYS A 49 6.30 3.89 0.25
CA CYS A 49 6.03 4.89 1.26
C CYS A 49 7.35 5.50 1.75
N PRO A 50 7.45 6.83 1.88
CA PRO A 50 8.63 7.47 2.42
C PRO A 50 9.04 6.89 3.79
N GLU A 51 10.34 6.84 4.06
CA GLU A 51 10.86 6.37 5.35
C GLU A 51 10.21 7.12 6.53
N GLY A 52 9.91 6.38 7.60
CA GLY A 52 9.27 6.95 8.79
C GLY A 52 7.74 7.04 8.73
N SER A 53 7.13 6.89 7.56
CA SER A 53 5.66 6.90 7.40
C SER A 53 5.03 5.77 8.22
N ARG A 54 3.97 6.07 8.97
CA ARG A 54 3.18 5.07 9.72
C ARG A 54 1.94 4.66 8.96
N ILE A 55 1.37 5.57 8.18
CA ILE A 55 0.17 5.33 7.39
C ILE A 55 0.44 5.77 5.96
N CYS A 56 0.13 4.89 5.00
CA CYS A 56 0.39 5.16 3.59
C CYS A 56 -0.70 4.57 2.71
N LEU A 57 -1.07 5.31 1.68
CA LEU A 57 -1.95 4.86 0.61
C LEU A 57 -1.13 4.65 -0.66
N THR A 58 -1.27 3.48 -1.26
CA THR A 58 -0.74 3.16 -2.59
C THR A 58 -1.91 2.89 -3.53
N VAL A 59 -1.93 3.60 -4.65
CA VAL A 59 -2.92 3.40 -5.72
C VAL A 59 -2.25 2.60 -6.83
N ILE A 60 -2.79 1.42 -7.10
CA ILE A 60 -2.26 0.46 -8.08
C ILE A 60 -3.30 0.29 -9.17
N ASN A 61 -2.87 0.30 -10.42
CA ASN A 61 -3.73 0.05 -11.56
C ASN A 61 -3.28 -1.22 -12.28
N THR A 62 -4.24 -2.09 -12.58
CA THR A 62 -4.02 -3.38 -13.24
C THR A 62 -4.92 -3.46 -14.46
N ARG A 63 -4.38 -3.90 -15.59
CA ARG A 63 -5.16 -4.13 -16.81
C ARG A 63 -5.58 -5.61 -16.88
N PRO A 64 -6.83 -5.97 -16.53
CA PRO A 64 -7.23 -7.38 -16.39
C PRO A 64 -7.11 -8.17 -17.71
N ASN A 65 -7.37 -7.52 -18.85
CA ASN A 65 -7.33 -8.15 -20.17
C ASN A 65 -5.91 -8.25 -20.75
N HIS A 66 -4.87 -7.84 -20.03
CA HIS A 66 -3.46 -7.88 -20.47
C HIS A 66 -2.58 -8.40 -19.32
N PRO A 67 -2.66 -9.70 -18.98
CA PRO A 67 -2.00 -10.26 -17.79
C PRO A 67 -0.47 -10.27 -17.87
N THR A 68 0.11 -10.09 -19.06
CA THR A 68 1.55 -9.91 -19.26
C THR A 68 2.03 -8.50 -18.90
N GLU A 69 1.12 -7.52 -18.81
CA GLU A 69 1.45 -6.16 -18.37
C GLU A 69 1.46 -6.14 -16.83
N PRO A 70 2.58 -5.74 -16.19
CA PRO A 70 2.64 -5.66 -14.75
C PRO A 70 1.73 -4.54 -14.22
N SER A 71 1.19 -4.72 -13.02
CA SER A 71 0.45 -3.68 -12.32
C SER A 71 1.34 -2.44 -12.11
N ARG A 72 0.74 -1.26 -12.26
CA ARG A 72 1.45 0.01 -12.20
C ARG A 72 1.03 0.76 -10.96
N ILE A 73 2.00 1.16 -10.14
CA ILE A 73 1.75 2.09 -9.03
C ILE A 73 1.55 3.47 -9.66
N LEU A 74 0.35 4.02 -9.48
CA LEU A 74 0.01 5.35 -9.98
C LEU A 74 0.42 6.43 -8.98
N GLN A 75 0.18 6.18 -7.70
CA GLN A 75 0.40 7.15 -6.64
C GLN A 75 0.78 6.47 -5.33
N VAL A 76 1.70 7.11 -4.61
CA VAL A 76 2.04 6.79 -3.22
C VAL A 76 1.83 8.05 -2.40
N ILE A 77 0.98 7.97 -1.38
CA ILE A 77 0.56 9.10 -0.57
C ILE A 77 0.83 8.77 0.90
N PRO A 78 1.84 9.41 1.54
CA PRO A 78 2.00 9.34 2.99
C PRO A 78 0.85 10.09 3.66
N ILE A 79 0.20 9.46 4.63
CA ILE A 79 -0.94 10.06 5.36
C ILE A 79 -0.48 10.57 6.73
N ALA A 80 0.34 9.79 7.44
CA ALA A 80 0.86 10.11 8.78
C ALA A 80 2.12 9.32 9.12
#